data_AF-A0A7X1B280-F1
#
_entry.id   AF-A0A7X1B280-F1
#
_cell.length_a   1.000
_cell.length_b   1.000
_cell.length_c   1.000
_cell.angle_alpha   90.00
_cell.angle_beta   90.00
_cell.angle_gamma   90.00
#
_symmetry.space_group_name_H-M   'P 1'
#
loop_
_entity.id
_entity.type
_entity.pdbx_description
1 polymer ?
#
loop_
_entity_poly.entity_id
_entity_poly.type
_entity_poly.pdbx_seq_one_letter_code
_entity_poly.pdbx_strand_id
1 'polypeptide(L)'
;MSVSYPIIALFAVLSLWQVALGAKAPSSFAYILQANSLNNDKADAIAELAHCKRDWIILDLDFSEDMPWNREDLDHIRAGKSGRKMIAYISIGEAEDYRPYWRKEWSRNGELTAAAPSWLGTENPDWEGNYRVNYWDSQWQSIILGSIDSAFEQGFDGVYLDIIDGFESFEESDGEYLDNRINPETKQSYRRDMVDWVKTVADRARAKKSDALIIPQNGSQLLANKDYVDTISAIGIEDLFTDGNKLQPKQHTRMVLEYLKVIFTEQKPVLVIEYPKNAKRQAYVTKQTEAYPITLLITDRDLETLGESEK
;
A
#
# COMPACT_ATOMS: atom_id res chain seq x y z
N MET A 1 22.87 -72.73 -3.95
CA MET A 1 23.52 -71.41 -4.00
C MET A 1 22.45 -70.39 -4.33
N SER A 2 21.89 -69.71 -3.32
CA SER A 2 20.85 -68.68 -3.53
C SER A 2 21.51 -67.33 -3.75
N VAL A 3 21.22 -66.69 -4.89
CA VAL A 3 21.66 -65.33 -5.18
C VAL A 3 20.53 -64.39 -4.75
N SER A 4 20.76 -63.63 -3.67
CA SER A 4 19.86 -62.56 -3.23
C SER A 4 20.24 -61.27 -3.95
N TYR A 5 19.28 -60.66 -4.65
CA TYR A 5 19.43 -59.29 -5.17
C TYR A 5 18.92 -58.29 -4.13
N PRO A 6 19.63 -57.15 -3.89
CA PRO A 6 19.13 -56.12 -3.01
C PRO A 6 18.02 -55.32 -3.70
N ILE A 7 16.89 -55.18 -3.01
CA ILE A 7 15.81 -54.26 -3.38
C ILE A 7 16.30 -52.84 -3.08
N ILE A 8 16.61 -52.08 -4.13
CA ILE A 8 16.86 -50.64 -4.03
C ILE A 8 15.50 -49.96 -3.89
N ALA A 9 15.18 -49.51 -2.68
CA ALA A 9 14.01 -48.66 -2.44
C ALA A 9 14.30 -47.26 -2.97
N LEU A 10 13.69 -46.91 -4.11
CA LEU A 10 13.75 -45.58 -4.69
C LEU A 10 12.81 -44.67 -3.88
N PHE A 11 13.36 -43.86 -2.97
CA PHE A 11 12.59 -42.80 -2.32
C PHE A 11 12.34 -41.68 -3.34
N ALA A 12 11.14 -41.64 -3.91
CA ALA A 12 10.67 -40.49 -4.67
C ALA A 12 10.45 -39.32 -3.70
N VAL A 13 11.39 -38.38 -3.68
CA VAL A 13 11.21 -37.09 -3.03
C VAL A 13 10.24 -36.29 -3.91
N LEU A 14 8.95 -36.35 -3.57
CA LEU A 14 7.96 -35.42 -4.11
C LEU A 14 8.28 -34.04 -3.56
N SER A 15 9.00 -33.25 -4.33
CA SER A 15 9.10 -31.81 -4.14
C SER A 15 7.72 -31.21 -4.37
N LEU A 16 6.97 -31.04 -3.30
CA LEU A 16 5.78 -30.20 -3.27
C LEU A 16 6.25 -28.76 -3.52
N TRP A 17 6.22 -28.35 -4.78
CA TRP A 17 6.17 -26.93 -5.11
C TRP A 17 4.84 -26.43 -4.55
N GLN A 18 4.88 -25.82 -3.37
CA GLN A 18 3.81 -24.92 -2.97
C GLN A 18 3.84 -23.79 -3.99
N VAL A 19 2.94 -23.88 -4.99
CA VAL A 19 2.49 -22.68 -5.69
C VAL A 19 1.96 -21.80 -4.57
N ALA A 20 2.66 -20.71 -4.27
CA ALA A 20 2.17 -19.70 -3.36
C ALA A 20 0.84 -19.23 -3.96
N LEU A 21 -0.27 -19.74 -3.42
CA LEU A 21 -1.59 -19.22 -3.76
C LEU A 21 -1.55 -17.74 -3.39
N GLY A 22 -1.65 -16.88 -4.41
CA GLY A 22 -1.75 -15.44 -4.20
C GLY A 22 -2.84 -15.13 -3.17
N ALA A 23 -2.69 -14.02 -2.45
CA ALA A 23 -3.70 -13.61 -1.49
C ALA A 23 -5.07 -13.57 -2.17
N LYS A 24 -6.04 -14.33 -1.65
CA LYS A 24 -7.40 -14.33 -2.20
C LYS A 24 -7.95 -12.90 -2.13
N ALA A 25 -8.42 -12.38 -3.26
CA ALA A 25 -8.99 -11.04 -3.32
C ALA A 25 -10.15 -10.88 -2.32
N PRO A 26 -10.19 -9.76 -1.56
CA PRO A 26 -11.35 -9.45 -0.73
C PRO A 26 -12.56 -9.21 -1.63
N SER A 27 -13.75 -9.58 -1.15
CA SER A 27 -15.00 -9.18 -1.81
C SER A 27 -15.35 -7.72 -1.49
N SER A 28 -14.86 -7.19 -0.37
CA SER A 28 -15.06 -5.79 0.04
C SER A 28 -13.91 -5.31 0.91
N PHE A 29 -13.60 -4.03 0.85
CA PHE A 29 -12.64 -3.39 1.77
C PHE A 29 -13.11 -2.01 2.23
N ALA A 30 -12.50 -1.49 3.27
CA ALA A 30 -12.56 -0.08 3.66
C ALA A 30 -11.15 0.52 3.67
N TYR A 31 -11.07 1.81 3.42
CA TYR A 31 -9.85 2.60 3.50
C TYR A 31 -10.16 3.87 4.28
N ILE A 32 -9.61 3.98 5.49
CA ILE A 32 -9.99 5.01 6.46
C ILE A 32 -8.73 5.50 7.15
N LEU A 33 -8.32 6.73 6.85
CA LEU A 33 -7.13 7.33 7.45
C LEU A 33 -7.47 8.28 8.61
N GLN A 34 -8.75 8.64 8.75
CA GLN A 34 -9.26 9.49 9.82
C GLN A 34 -10.25 8.69 10.67
N ALA A 35 -9.77 7.64 11.37
CA ALA A 35 -10.63 6.75 12.14
C ALA A 35 -11.35 7.47 13.30
N ASN A 36 -10.76 8.55 13.80
CA ASN A 36 -11.38 9.48 14.76
C ASN A 36 -12.59 10.25 14.19
N SER A 37 -12.71 10.38 12.87
CA SER A 37 -13.90 10.97 12.23
C SER A 37 -15.10 10.00 12.17
N LEU A 38 -14.88 8.69 12.23
CA LEU A 38 -15.96 7.71 12.44
C LEU A 38 -16.62 7.93 13.80
N ASN A 39 -15.78 8.02 14.83
CA ASN A 39 -16.21 8.37 16.17
C ASN A 39 -15.04 8.98 16.97
N ASN A 40 -15.31 10.08 17.68
CA ASN A 40 -14.33 10.74 18.54
C ASN A 40 -13.90 9.86 19.72
N ASP A 41 -14.75 8.92 20.15
CA ASP A 41 -14.39 7.90 21.12
C ASP A 41 -13.83 6.66 20.43
N LYS A 42 -12.61 6.27 20.80
CA LYS A 42 -11.91 5.14 20.19
C LYS A 42 -12.64 3.81 20.38
N ALA A 43 -13.27 3.58 21.53
CA ALA A 43 -13.98 2.33 21.78
C ALA A 43 -15.21 2.20 20.87
N ASP A 44 -15.92 3.32 20.65
CA ASP A 44 -17.04 3.35 19.71
C ASP A 44 -16.58 3.19 18.25
N ALA A 45 -15.46 3.81 17.85
CA ALA A 45 -14.87 3.60 16.53
C ALA A 45 -14.47 2.12 16.30
N ILE A 46 -13.86 1.48 17.31
CA ILE A 46 -13.55 0.04 17.30
C ILE A 46 -14.83 -0.78 17.10
N ALA A 47 -15.90 -0.46 17.82
CA ALA A 47 -17.16 -1.17 17.70
C ALA A 47 -17.78 -1.00 16.30
N GLU A 48 -17.72 0.20 15.72
CA GLU A 48 -18.19 0.45 14.35
C GLU A 48 -17.38 -0.34 13.32
N LEU A 49 -16.05 -0.31 13.40
CA LEU A 49 -15.17 -1.07 12.53
C LEU A 49 -15.35 -2.59 12.69
N ALA A 50 -15.58 -3.08 13.91
CA ALA A 50 -15.86 -4.48 14.16
C ALA A 50 -17.17 -4.92 13.47
N HIS A 51 -18.23 -4.12 13.58
CA HIS A 51 -19.52 -4.39 12.94
C HIS A 51 -19.56 -4.14 11.44
N CYS A 52 -18.61 -3.36 10.90
CA CYS A 52 -18.51 -3.19 9.46
C CYS A 52 -18.36 -4.58 8.80
N LYS A 53 -18.90 -4.80 7.60
CA LYS A 53 -18.90 -6.14 6.98
C LYS A 53 -17.70 -6.35 6.04
N ARG A 54 -16.68 -5.49 6.10
CA ARG A 54 -15.54 -5.48 5.19
C ARG A 54 -14.62 -6.68 5.43
N ASP A 55 -14.07 -7.23 4.35
CA ASP A 55 -13.08 -8.30 4.43
C ASP A 55 -11.73 -7.73 4.81
N TRP A 56 -11.28 -6.67 4.14
CA TRP A 56 -10.04 -5.98 4.46
C TRP A 56 -10.36 -4.58 4.97
N ILE A 57 -9.62 -4.12 5.98
CA ILE A 57 -9.73 -2.75 6.50
C ILE A 57 -8.33 -2.17 6.51
N ILE A 58 -8.14 -1.13 5.70
CA ILE A 58 -6.91 -0.33 5.67
C ILE A 58 -7.13 0.86 6.59
N LEU A 59 -6.27 0.99 7.59
CA LEU A 59 -6.31 2.06 8.60
C LEU A 59 -4.98 2.80 8.59
N ASP A 60 -5.01 4.06 9.02
CA ASP A 60 -3.79 4.73 9.48
C ASP A 60 -3.08 3.89 10.58
N LEU A 61 -1.75 4.00 10.65
CA LEU A 61 -0.94 3.32 11.65
C LEU A 61 -1.32 3.73 13.08
N ASP A 62 -1.85 4.94 13.26
CA ASP A 62 -2.33 5.48 14.52
C ASP A 62 -3.85 5.73 14.45
N PHE A 63 -4.57 5.68 15.58
CA PHE A 63 -6.00 6.04 15.59
C PHE A 63 -6.19 7.56 15.49
N SER A 64 -5.29 8.31 16.13
CA SER A 64 -5.10 9.75 15.99
C SER A 64 -3.66 10.13 16.41
N GLU A 65 -3.25 11.38 16.19
CA GLU A 65 -1.88 11.89 16.44
C GLU A 65 -1.28 11.44 17.79
N ASP A 66 -2.06 11.47 18.87
CA ASP A 66 -1.63 11.12 20.23
C ASP A 66 -2.14 9.75 20.72
N MET A 67 -2.84 8.99 19.87
CA MET A 67 -3.52 7.76 20.27
C MET A 67 -3.24 6.63 19.27
N PRO A 68 -2.16 5.84 19.47
CA PRO A 68 -1.87 4.70 18.61
C PRO A 68 -2.90 3.58 18.80
N TRP A 69 -3.01 2.67 17.83
CA TRP A 69 -3.69 1.39 18.05
C TRP A 69 -2.88 0.50 18.99
N ASN A 70 -3.57 -0.37 19.71
CA ASN A 70 -2.96 -1.50 20.40
C ASN A 70 -3.50 -2.82 19.83
N ARG A 71 -2.89 -3.94 20.24
CA ARG A 71 -3.28 -5.27 19.75
C ARG A 71 -4.70 -5.68 20.10
N GLU A 72 -5.19 -5.33 21.28
CA GLU A 72 -6.55 -5.63 21.68
C GLU A 72 -7.57 -4.90 20.79
N ASP A 73 -7.30 -3.64 20.42
CA ASP A 73 -8.13 -2.87 19.50
C ASP A 73 -8.26 -3.58 18.14
N LEU A 74 -7.13 -3.92 17.51
CA LEU A 74 -7.12 -4.56 16.20
C LEU A 74 -7.68 -5.98 16.24
N ASP A 75 -7.44 -6.73 17.33
CA ASP A 75 -7.99 -8.06 17.51
C ASP A 75 -9.53 -8.02 17.66
N HIS A 76 -10.08 -7.01 18.36
CA HIS A 76 -11.52 -6.79 18.46
C HIS A 76 -12.12 -6.48 17.08
N ILE A 77 -11.55 -5.53 16.35
CA ILE A 77 -12.00 -5.20 14.99
C ILE A 77 -11.93 -6.45 14.09
N ARG A 78 -10.84 -7.21 14.15
CA ARG A 78 -10.64 -8.42 13.35
C ARG A 78 -11.69 -9.50 13.67
N ALA A 79 -12.06 -9.67 14.95
CA ALA A 79 -13.04 -10.67 15.38
C ALA A 79 -14.46 -10.44 14.82
N GLY A 80 -14.78 -9.21 14.41
CA GLY A 80 -16.07 -8.85 13.82
C GLY A 80 -16.39 -9.57 12.50
N LYS A 81 -15.39 -10.10 11.79
CA LYS A 81 -15.60 -10.94 10.60
C LYS A 81 -14.51 -12.01 10.43
N SER A 82 -14.92 -13.26 10.27
CA SER A 82 -13.99 -14.36 10.01
C SER A 82 -13.16 -14.10 8.74
N GLY A 83 -11.84 -14.25 8.86
CA GLY A 83 -10.90 -14.04 7.76
C GLY A 83 -10.58 -12.57 7.47
N ARG A 84 -11.07 -11.63 8.30
CA ARG A 84 -10.74 -10.20 8.15
C ARG A 84 -9.24 -9.95 8.21
N LYS A 85 -8.76 -9.01 7.39
CA LYS A 85 -7.37 -8.53 7.39
C LYS A 85 -7.32 -7.06 7.78
N MET A 86 -6.48 -6.77 8.77
CA MET A 86 -6.16 -5.39 9.18
C MET A 86 -4.89 -4.97 8.47
N ILE A 87 -4.88 -3.84 7.77
CA ILE A 87 -3.74 -3.39 6.96
C ILE A 87 -3.37 -1.96 7.39
N ALA A 88 -2.08 -1.72 7.68
CA ALA A 88 -1.60 -0.40 8.09
C ALA A 88 -1.18 0.43 6.89
N TYR A 89 -1.72 1.63 6.74
CA TYR A 89 -1.22 2.66 5.84
C TYR A 89 0.12 3.21 6.34
N ILE A 90 1.10 3.28 5.43
CA ILE A 90 2.42 3.86 5.69
C ILE A 90 2.90 4.55 4.41
N SER A 91 3.11 5.86 4.44
CA SER A 91 3.83 6.56 3.38
C SER A 91 5.30 6.18 3.40
N ILE A 92 5.83 5.71 2.27
CA ILE A 92 7.24 5.28 2.15
C ILE A 92 8.07 6.17 1.23
N GLY A 93 7.40 7.04 0.47
CA GLY A 93 8.00 7.99 -0.47
C GLY A 93 7.93 9.45 -0.03
N GLU A 94 7.23 9.76 1.06
CA GLU A 94 7.18 11.08 1.70
C GLU A 94 7.26 10.96 3.22
N ALA A 95 7.77 12.01 3.88
CA ALA A 95 7.74 12.20 5.31
C ALA A 95 6.57 13.11 5.69
N GLU A 96 5.85 12.74 6.74
CA GLU A 96 4.67 13.44 7.25
C GLU A 96 5.05 14.12 8.57
N ASP A 97 4.83 15.44 8.67
CA ASP A 97 5.31 16.24 9.81
C ASP A 97 4.54 16.07 11.12
N TYR A 98 3.39 15.40 11.03
CA TYR A 98 2.55 14.97 12.15
C TYR A 98 2.90 13.56 12.67
N ARG A 99 3.89 12.87 12.07
CA ARG A 99 4.30 11.54 12.55
C ARG A 99 5.26 11.64 13.74
N PRO A 100 5.28 10.64 14.64
CA PRO A 100 6.15 10.63 15.82
C PRO A 100 7.67 10.72 15.52
N TYR A 101 8.11 10.32 14.33
CA TYR A 101 9.51 10.41 13.93
C TYR A 101 9.94 11.83 13.54
N TRP A 102 8.99 12.71 13.22
CA TRP A 102 9.27 14.05 12.76
C TRP A 102 9.92 14.88 13.85
N ARG A 103 10.89 15.71 13.46
CA ARG A 103 11.52 16.65 14.38
C ARG A 103 11.18 18.07 13.97
N LYS A 104 10.61 18.83 14.90
CA LYS A 104 10.16 20.21 14.67
C LYS A 104 11.27 21.14 14.19
N GLU A 105 12.52 20.82 14.45
CA GLU A 105 13.67 21.57 13.92
C GLU A 105 13.93 21.37 12.43
N TRP A 106 13.40 20.33 11.79
CA TRP A 106 13.63 20.05 10.37
C TRP A 106 12.99 21.08 9.44
N SER A 107 11.83 21.63 9.81
CA SER A 107 11.11 22.64 9.02
C SER A 107 10.68 23.81 9.90
N ARG A 108 10.57 25.00 9.30
CA ARG A 108 9.96 26.19 9.90
C ARG A 108 9.13 26.91 8.85
N ASN A 109 7.83 27.01 9.09
CA ASN A 109 6.87 27.64 8.17
C ASN A 109 6.87 26.99 6.76
N GLY A 110 6.92 25.66 6.69
CA GLY A 110 6.97 24.90 5.42
C GLY A 110 8.35 24.84 4.76
N GLU A 111 9.33 25.62 5.24
CA GLU A 111 10.68 25.64 4.70
C GLU A 111 11.66 24.80 5.52
N LEU A 112 12.46 23.97 4.84
CA LEU A 112 13.51 23.19 5.48
C LEU A 112 14.58 24.08 6.13
N THR A 113 15.03 23.67 7.32
CA THR A 113 16.13 24.34 8.02
C THR A 113 17.46 23.61 7.82
N ALA A 114 18.56 24.20 8.31
CA ALA A 114 19.86 23.52 8.32
C ALA A 114 19.92 22.25 9.20
N ALA A 115 18.91 22.00 10.03
CA ALA A 115 18.78 20.78 10.82
C ALA A 115 18.04 19.65 10.07
N ALA A 116 17.42 19.95 8.92
CA ALA A 116 16.80 18.94 8.07
C ALA A 116 17.85 17.89 7.63
N PRO A 117 17.54 16.59 7.71
CA PRO A 117 18.40 15.56 7.16
C PRO A 117 18.54 15.73 5.65
N SER A 118 19.67 15.32 5.08
CA SER A 118 19.92 15.43 3.64
C SER A 118 18.97 14.62 2.77
N TRP A 119 18.28 13.63 3.34
CA TRP A 119 17.27 12.84 2.65
C TRP A 119 15.90 13.54 2.58
N LEU A 120 15.68 14.60 3.36
CA LEU A 120 14.42 15.32 3.41
C LEU A 120 14.40 16.43 2.34
N GLY A 121 13.40 16.39 1.49
CA GLY A 121 13.14 17.33 0.41
C GLY A 121 12.03 18.33 0.75
N THR A 122 11.63 19.09 -0.27
CA THR A 122 10.62 20.14 -0.12
C THR A 122 9.25 19.57 0.22
N GLU A 123 8.43 20.41 0.86
CA GLU A 123 7.01 20.14 1.07
C GLU A 123 6.29 19.92 -0.27
N ASN A 124 5.35 18.98 -0.26
CA ASN A 124 4.46 18.70 -1.37
C ASN A 124 3.37 19.80 -1.41
N PRO A 125 3.30 20.61 -2.48
CA PRO A 125 2.37 21.73 -2.54
C PRO A 125 0.89 21.30 -2.60
N ASP A 126 0.62 20.05 -2.98
CA ASP A 126 -0.73 19.50 -3.03
C ASP A 126 -1.16 18.87 -1.69
N TRP A 127 -0.21 18.60 -0.79
CA TRP A 127 -0.41 17.91 0.48
C TRP A 127 0.42 18.55 1.59
N GLU A 128 -0.12 19.59 2.22
CA GLU A 128 0.49 20.30 3.35
C GLU A 128 0.93 19.30 4.45
N GLY A 129 2.11 19.51 5.02
CA GLY A 129 2.73 18.64 6.01
C GLY A 129 3.42 17.39 5.45
N ASN A 130 3.33 17.13 4.14
CA ASN A 130 4.02 16.01 3.49
C ASN A 130 5.26 16.52 2.76
N TYR A 131 6.38 15.85 2.93
CA TYR A 131 7.68 16.29 2.42
C TYR A 131 8.30 15.17 1.61
N ARG A 132 8.77 15.49 0.40
CA ARG A 132 9.48 14.53 -0.45
C ARG A 132 10.67 13.94 0.30
N VAL A 133 10.99 12.67 0.06
CA VAL A 133 12.19 12.04 0.60
C VAL A 133 13.04 11.36 -0.47
N ASN A 134 14.35 11.33 -0.26
CA ASN A 134 15.23 10.41 -0.95
C ASN A 134 14.98 9.01 -0.40
N TYR A 135 13.97 8.31 -0.91
CA TYR A 135 13.50 7.02 -0.36
C TYR A 135 14.54 5.90 -0.40
N TRP A 136 15.65 6.08 -1.14
CA TRP A 136 16.81 5.19 -1.13
C TRP A 136 17.78 5.45 0.03
N ASP A 137 17.63 6.54 0.77
CA ASP A 137 18.51 6.88 1.88
C ASP A 137 18.30 5.95 3.08
N SER A 138 19.38 5.37 3.58
CA SER A 138 19.35 4.39 4.66
C SER A 138 18.75 4.91 5.98
N GLN A 139 18.86 6.20 6.29
CA GLN A 139 18.30 6.79 7.51
C GLN A 139 16.78 6.88 7.41
N TRP A 140 16.27 7.33 6.27
CA TRP A 140 14.83 7.31 5.98
C TRP A 140 14.28 5.87 6.04
N GLN A 141 14.95 4.95 5.35
CA GLN A 141 14.54 3.55 5.35
C GLN A 141 14.52 2.97 6.77
N SER A 142 15.50 3.31 7.62
CA SER A 142 15.52 2.85 9.01
C SER A 142 14.33 3.37 9.83
N ILE A 143 13.86 4.60 9.57
CA ILE A 143 12.67 5.17 10.23
C ILE A 143 11.44 4.34 9.84
N ILE A 144 11.21 4.17 8.54
CA ILE A 144 10.06 3.43 8.04
C ILE A 144 10.08 1.97 8.47
N LEU A 145 11.24 1.30 8.47
CA LEU A 145 11.34 -0.07 9.00
C LEU A 145 10.95 -0.15 10.49
N GLY A 146 11.15 0.91 11.26
CA GLY A 146 10.62 1.03 12.62
C GLY A 146 9.09 1.11 12.65
N SER A 147 8.48 1.87 11.74
CA SER A 147 7.02 1.91 11.57
C SER A 147 6.45 0.56 11.12
N ILE A 148 7.14 -0.17 10.23
CA ILE A 148 6.79 -1.55 9.86
C ILE A 148 6.79 -2.44 11.11
N ASP A 149 7.85 -2.38 11.91
CA ASP A 149 7.95 -3.18 13.14
C ASP A 149 6.79 -2.87 14.11
N SER A 150 6.47 -1.60 14.30
CA SER A 150 5.34 -1.14 15.11
C SER A 150 4.00 -1.70 14.60
N ALA A 151 3.73 -1.63 13.29
CA ALA A 151 2.49 -2.14 12.71
C ALA A 151 2.26 -3.63 13.03
N PHE A 152 3.29 -4.47 12.88
CA PHE A 152 3.15 -5.89 13.18
C PHE A 152 3.08 -6.18 14.68
N GLU A 153 3.72 -5.37 15.53
CA GLU A 153 3.59 -5.44 16.99
C GLU A 153 2.17 -5.11 17.45
N GLN A 154 1.56 -4.08 16.87
CA GLN A 154 0.15 -3.71 17.06
C GLN A 154 -0.81 -4.78 16.52
N GLY A 155 -0.40 -5.60 15.55
CA GLY A 155 -1.19 -6.74 15.09
C GLY A 155 -1.84 -6.58 13.72
N PHE A 156 -1.36 -5.66 12.91
CA PHE A 156 -1.71 -5.63 11.49
C PHE A 156 -1.29 -6.93 10.76
N ASP A 157 -2.08 -7.32 9.77
CA ASP A 157 -1.84 -8.47 8.89
C ASP A 157 -0.98 -8.12 7.66
N GLY A 158 -0.77 -6.83 7.41
CA GLY A 158 -0.02 -6.33 6.27
C GLY A 158 0.09 -4.82 6.27
N VAL A 159 0.73 -4.30 5.22
CA VAL A 159 0.99 -2.87 5.04
C VAL A 159 0.52 -2.42 3.66
N TYR A 160 -0.08 -1.24 3.64
CA TYR A 160 -0.51 -0.50 2.47
C TYR A 160 0.46 0.67 2.28
N LEU A 161 1.24 0.64 1.21
CA LEU A 161 2.42 1.46 1.02
C LEU A 161 2.11 2.61 0.06
N ASP A 162 2.18 3.83 0.55
CA ASP A 162 1.84 5.02 -0.25
C ASP A 162 3.07 5.79 -0.74
N ILE A 163 2.83 6.65 -1.73
CA ILE A 163 3.84 7.42 -2.46
C ILE A 163 4.86 6.53 -3.17
N ILE A 164 4.37 5.42 -3.74
CA ILE A 164 5.17 4.54 -4.60
C ILE A 164 5.60 5.28 -5.87
N ASP A 165 4.72 6.12 -6.40
CA ASP A 165 4.98 7.03 -7.53
C ASP A 165 5.89 8.21 -7.17
N GLY A 166 6.42 8.29 -5.95
CA GLY A 166 7.42 9.29 -5.57
C GLY A 166 8.65 9.31 -6.49
N PHE A 167 8.95 8.22 -7.21
CA PHE A 167 9.99 8.20 -8.25
C PHE A 167 9.74 9.18 -9.39
N GLU A 168 8.47 9.49 -9.74
CA GLU A 168 8.11 10.36 -10.87
C GLU A 168 8.65 11.77 -10.66
N SER A 169 8.60 12.26 -9.43
CA SER A 169 9.15 13.56 -9.04
C SER A 169 10.67 13.66 -9.28
N PHE A 170 11.38 12.53 -9.27
CA PHE A 170 12.81 12.45 -9.57
C PHE A 170 13.08 12.25 -11.07
N GLU A 171 12.09 11.79 -11.84
CA GLU A 171 12.14 11.64 -13.29
C GLU A 171 11.85 12.95 -14.02
N GLU A 172 11.21 13.91 -13.36
CA GLU A 172 11.07 15.29 -13.84
C GLU A 172 12.37 16.11 -13.66
N SER A 173 12.82 16.78 -14.71
CA SER A 173 13.93 17.73 -14.71
C SER A 173 13.70 18.82 -15.74
N ASP A 174 13.82 20.09 -15.35
CA ASP A 174 13.76 21.23 -16.27
C ASP A 174 12.48 21.27 -17.14
N GLY A 175 11.36 20.79 -16.60
CA GLY A 175 10.07 20.70 -17.30
C GLY A 175 9.97 19.54 -18.31
N GLU A 176 10.97 18.66 -18.36
CA GLU A 176 10.95 17.43 -19.14
C GLU A 176 10.85 16.20 -18.23
N TYR A 177 10.13 15.19 -18.69
CA TYR A 177 9.98 13.93 -17.99
C TYR A 177 10.81 12.84 -18.67
N LEU A 178 11.68 12.19 -17.90
CA LEU A 178 12.56 11.12 -18.39
C LEU A 178 12.26 9.80 -17.66
N ASP A 179 11.51 8.94 -18.33
CA ASP A 179 11.29 7.55 -17.88
C ASP A 179 12.62 6.84 -17.57
N ASN A 180 12.67 6.17 -16.42
CA ASN A 180 13.83 5.46 -15.91
C ASN A 180 15.08 6.34 -15.73
N ARG A 181 14.90 7.61 -15.38
CA ARG A 181 16.03 8.49 -15.06
C ARG A 181 16.92 7.86 -14.00
N ILE A 182 18.23 7.92 -14.25
CA ILE A 182 19.24 7.35 -13.37
C ILE A 182 19.43 8.23 -12.15
N ASN A 183 19.31 7.63 -10.98
CA ASN A 183 19.73 8.18 -9.71
C ASN A 183 21.27 8.27 -9.67
N PRO A 184 21.85 9.47 -9.54
CA PRO A 184 23.29 9.65 -9.50
C PRO A 184 23.94 9.05 -8.25
N GLU A 185 23.20 8.83 -7.16
CA GLU A 185 23.73 8.27 -5.90
C GLU A 185 23.85 6.75 -5.97
N THR A 186 22.79 6.05 -6.38
CA THR A 186 22.72 4.57 -6.41
C THR A 186 23.22 3.97 -7.73
N LYS A 187 23.29 4.78 -8.80
CA LYS A 187 23.57 4.36 -10.18
C LYS A 187 22.51 3.44 -10.79
N GLN A 188 21.33 3.35 -10.17
CA GLN A 188 20.14 2.68 -10.69
C GLN A 188 19.13 3.71 -11.19
N SER A 189 18.02 3.28 -11.80
CA SER A 189 16.90 4.21 -12.02
C SER A 189 16.16 4.45 -10.71
N TYR A 190 15.53 5.62 -10.57
CA TYR A 190 14.66 5.94 -9.42
C TYR A 190 13.56 4.88 -9.22
N ARG A 191 12.98 4.40 -10.32
CA ARG A 191 12.04 3.26 -10.30
C ARG A 191 12.64 2.00 -9.69
N ARG A 192 13.87 1.64 -10.06
CA ARG A 192 14.56 0.46 -9.51
C ARG A 192 14.82 0.63 -8.02
N ASP A 193 15.23 1.82 -7.59
CA ASP A 193 15.42 2.12 -6.18
C ASP A 193 14.11 1.95 -5.38
N MET A 194 12.97 2.40 -5.91
CA MET A 194 11.66 2.17 -5.28
C MET A 194 11.27 0.68 -5.24
N VAL A 195 11.55 -0.08 -6.30
CA VAL A 195 11.33 -1.54 -6.31
C VAL A 195 12.15 -2.25 -5.23
N ASP A 196 13.45 -1.93 -5.11
CA ASP A 196 14.31 -2.50 -4.07
C ASP A 196 13.91 -2.05 -2.67
N TRP A 197 13.40 -0.83 -2.55
CA TRP A 197 12.88 -0.32 -1.29
C TRP A 197 11.64 -1.12 -0.83
N VAL A 198 10.65 -1.31 -1.71
CA VAL A 198 9.45 -2.13 -1.41
C VAL A 198 9.83 -3.59 -1.09
N LYS A 199 10.84 -4.15 -1.75
CA LYS A 199 11.37 -5.49 -1.41
C LYS A 199 11.94 -5.54 0.01
N THR A 200 12.69 -4.52 0.40
CA THR A 200 13.24 -4.42 1.76
C THR A 200 12.12 -4.32 2.82
N VAL A 201 11.09 -3.52 2.54
CA VAL A 201 9.88 -3.44 3.39
C VAL A 201 9.18 -4.78 3.46
N ALA A 202 9.00 -5.46 2.33
CA ALA A 202 8.38 -6.78 2.26
C ALA A 202 9.13 -7.84 3.06
N ASP A 203 10.45 -7.88 2.95
CA ASP A 203 11.30 -8.80 3.71
C ASP A 203 11.19 -8.53 5.22
N ARG A 204 11.17 -7.26 5.62
CA ARG A 204 11.01 -6.89 7.03
C ARG A 204 9.64 -7.32 7.58
N ALA A 205 8.57 -6.99 6.85
CA ALA A 205 7.22 -7.37 7.20
C ALA A 205 7.07 -8.91 7.31
N ARG A 206 7.62 -9.64 6.34
CA ARG A 206 7.56 -11.11 6.29
C ARG A 206 8.41 -11.80 7.34
N ALA A 207 9.48 -11.15 7.81
CA ALA A 207 10.23 -11.61 8.98
C ALA A 207 9.42 -11.55 10.28
N LYS A 208 8.47 -10.60 10.39
CA LYS A 208 7.54 -10.50 11.53
C LYS A 208 6.33 -11.42 11.37
N LYS A 209 5.81 -11.54 10.15
CA LYS A 209 4.64 -12.36 9.81
C LYS A 209 4.79 -12.92 8.40
N SER A 210 5.06 -14.22 8.28
CA SER A 210 5.42 -14.83 6.98
C SER A 210 4.37 -14.66 5.87
N ASP A 211 3.10 -14.52 6.23
CA ASP A 211 1.97 -14.28 5.32
C ASP A 211 1.59 -12.78 5.20
N ALA A 212 2.47 -11.86 5.61
CA ALA A 212 2.24 -10.42 5.54
C ALA A 212 1.84 -9.96 4.14
N LEU A 213 0.76 -9.18 4.07
CA LEU A 213 0.30 -8.55 2.83
C LEU A 213 1.12 -7.28 2.55
N ILE A 214 1.64 -7.16 1.33
CA ILE A 214 2.37 -5.97 0.86
C ILE A 214 1.56 -5.37 -0.28
N ILE A 215 1.02 -4.15 -0.07
CA ILE A 215 0.05 -3.54 -0.98
C ILE A 215 0.51 -2.13 -1.35
N PRO A 216 1.28 -1.94 -2.43
CA PRO A 216 1.55 -0.60 -2.95
C PRO A 216 0.29 0.11 -3.42
N GLN A 217 0.23 1.43 -3.23
CA GLN A 217 -0.71 2.34 -3.87
C GLN A 217 -0.06 2.99 -5.09
N ASN A 218 -0.79 3.03 -6.22
CA ASN A 218 -0.35 3.66 -7.46
C ASN A 218 1.01 3.13 -7.96
N GLY A 219 1.80 3.96 -8.64
CA GLY A 219 3.10 3.58 -9.21
C GLY A 219 3.03 2.36 -10.15
N SER A 220 1.91 2.21 -10.87
CA SER A 220 1.62 1.01 -11.69
C SER A 220 2.70 0.70 -12.74
N GLN A 221 3.51 1.69 -13.13
CA GLN A 221 4.67 1.54 -13.99
C GLN A 221 5.68 0.53 -13.45
N LEU A 222 5.79 0.39 -12.12
CA LEU A 222 6.71 -0.55 -11.49
C LEU A 222 6.32 -2.01 -11.75
N LEU A 223 5.08 -2.29 -12.17
CA LEU A 223 4.60 -3.61 -12.57
C LEU A 223 5.32 -4.17 -13.81
N ALA A 224 6.07 -3.33 -14.54
CA ALA A 224 7.00 -3.80 -15.58
C ALA A 224 8.15 -4.67 -15.02
N ASN A 225 8.40 -4.62 -13.71
CA ASN A 225 9.43 -5.40 -13.03
C ASN A 225 8.84 -6.69 -12.47
N LYS A 226 9.25 -7.85 -12.99
CA LYS A 226 8.74 -9.14 -12.52
C LYS A 226 9.02 -9.36 -11.03
N ASP A 227 10.19 -8.98 -10.53
CA ASP A 227 10.53 -9.16 -9.12
C ASP A 227 9.69 -8.27 -8.19
N TYR A 228 9.26 -7.09 -8.66
CA TYR A 228 8.26 -6.27 -7.97
C TYR A 228 6.90 -6.97 -7.93
N VAL A 229 6.42 -7.45 -9.08
CA VAL A 229 5.17 -8.21 -9.18
C VAL A 229 5.20 -9.41 -8.24
N ASP A 230 6.28 -10.19 -8.22
CA ASP A 230 6.43 -11.36 -7.34
C ASP A 230 6.40 -10.96 -5.86
N THR A 231 6.95 -9.80 -5.52
CA THR A 231 7.06 -9.28 -4.16
C THR A 231 5.72 -8.86 -3.56
N ILE A 232 4.87 -8.19 -4.33
CA ILE A 232 3.63 -7.58 -3.79
C ILE A 232 2.49 -8.60 -3.69
N SER A 233 1.58 -8.41 -2.73
CA SER A 233 0.45 -9.29 -2.48
C SER A 233 -0.82 -8.84 -3.21
N ALA A 234 -0.97 -7.53 -3.41
CA ALA A 234 -2.07 -6.84 -4.10
C ALA A 234 -1.56 -5.48 -4.59
N ILE A 235 -2.40 -4.68 -5.26
CA ILE A 235 -2.12 -3.27 -5.57
C ILE A 235 -3.37 -2.42 -5.34
N GLY A 236 -3.20 -1.26 -4.73
CA GLY A 236 -4.19 -0.19 -4.61
C GLY A 236 -4.04 0.83 -5.74
N ILE A 237 -5.14 1.36 -6.27
CA ILE A 237 -5.14 2.35 -7.35
C ILE A 237 -6.15 3.47 -7.07
N GLU A 238 -5.65 4.69 -7.16
CA GLU A 238 -6.34 5.98 -7.12
C GLU A 238 -5.77 6.87 -8.23
N ASP A 239 -6.51 7.65 -8.98
CA ASP A 239 -7.91 7.61 -9.35
C ASP A 239 -7.99 6.97 -10.74
N LEU A 240 -8.59 5.78 -10.92
CA LEU A 240 -8.47 5.03 -12.17
C LEU A 240 -9.37 5.58 -13.29
N PHE A 241 -10.64 5.84 -12.95
CA PHE A 241 -11.68 6.24 -13.88
C PHE A 241 -12.15 7.67 -13.66
N THR A 242 -12.13 8.17 -12.42
CA THR A 242 -12.57 9.54 -12.09
C THR A 242 -11.68 10.27 -11.10
N ASP A 243 -11.28 11.50 -11.42
CA ASP A 243 -10.74 12.46 -10.46
C ASP A 243 -11.94 13.19 -9.80
N GLY A 244 -12.36 12.66 -8.65
CA GLY A 244 -13.62 13.02 -8.00
C GLY A 244 -14.81 12.85 -8.95
N ASN A 245 -15.42 13.96 -9.39
CA ASN A 245 -16.53 13.92 -10.35
C ASN A 245 -16.09 14.08 -11.82
N LYS A 246 -14.82 14.37 -12.09
CA LYS A 246 -14.28 14.52 -13.44
C LYS A 246 -13.87 13.15 -13.97
N LEU A 247 -14.06 12.91 -15.26
CA LEU A 247 -13.56 11.69 -15.88
C LEU A 247 -12.04 11.81 -16.03
N GLN A 248 -11.32 10.73 -15.76
CA GLN A 248 -9.91 10.66 -16.09
C GLN A 248 -9.69 10.73 -17.61
N PRO A 249 -8.56 11.27 -18.08
CA PRO A 249 -8.17 11.19 -19.49
C PRO A 249 -8.14 9.74 -19.95
N LYS A 250 -8.68 9.46 -21.14
CA LYS A 250 -8.72 8.08 -21.68
C LYS A 250 -7.34 7.42 -21.77
N GLN A 251 -6.29 8.22 -22.00
CA GLN A 251 -4.93 7.72 -22.05
C GLN A 251 -4.42 7.25 -20.69
N HIS A 252 -4.73 7.98 -19.62
CA HIS A 252 -4.43 7.60 -18.23
C HIS A 252 -5.04 6.24 -17.90
N THR A 253 -6.38 6.14 -17.98
CA THR A 253 -7.09 4.89 -17.67
C THR A 253 -6.58 3.71 -18.50
N ARG A 254 -6.34 3.92 -19.81
CA ARG A 254 -5.78 2.87 -20.68
C ARG A 254 -4.39 2.42 -20.23
N MET A 255 -3.52 3.37 -19.88
CA MET A 255 -2.14 3.07 -19.48
C MET A 255 -2.10 2.31 -18.16
N VAL A 256 -2.84 2.75 -17.15
CA VAL A 256 -2.90 2.05 -15.86
C VAL A 256 -3.47 0.63 -16.03
N LEU A 257 -4.56 0.48 -16.79
CA LEU A 257 -5.12 -0.84 -17.10
C LEU A 257 -4.15 -1.75 -17.87
N GLU A 258 -3.29 -1.19 -18.73
CA GLU A 258 -2.26 -1.95 -19.43
C GLU A 258 -1.25 -2.55 -18.44
N TYR A 259 -0.76 -1.75 -17.49
CA TYR A 259 0.13 -2.24 -16.44
C TYR A 259 -0.55 -3.29 -15.54
N LEU A 260 -1.83 -3.09 -15.19
CA LEU A 260 -2.57 -4.01 -14.33
C LEU A 260 -2.83 -5.39 -14.95
N LYS A 261 -2.69 -5.57 -16.28
CA LYS A 261 -2.85 -6.88 -16.94
C LYS A 261 -2.00 -7.97 -16.33
N VAL A 262 -0.77 -7.65 -15.91
CA VAL A 262 0.11 -8.64 -15.28
C VAL A 262 -0.45 -9.09 -13.93
N ILE A 263 -1.02 -8.18 -13.15
CA ILE A 263 -1.62 -8.47 -11.84
C ILE A 263 -2.89 -9.30 -11.99
N PHE A 264 -3.72 -9.01 -13.00
CA PHE A 264 -4.88 -9.83 -13.34
C PHE A 264 -4.48 -11.26 -13.76
N THR A 265 -3.39 -11.39 -14.52
CA THR A 265 -2.86 -12.69 -14.95
C THR A 265 -2.34 -13.51 -13.77
N GLU A 266 -1.64 -12.87 -12.85
CA GLU A 266 -1.15 -13.46 -11.59
C GLU A 266 -2.27 -13.67 -10.55
N GLN A 267 -3.51 -13.28 -10.86
CA GLN A 267 -4.69 -13.39 -9.98
C GLN A 267 -4.48 -12.72 -8.62
N LYS A 268 -3.67 -11.65 -8.59
CA LYS A 268 -3.47 -10.84 -7.38
C LYS A 268 -4.57 -9.79 -7.27
N PRO A 269 -4.99 -9.41 -6.05
CA PRO A 269 -6.07 -8.46 -5.86
C PRO A 269 -5.70 -7.07 -6.38
N VAL A 270 -6.65 -6.40 -7.03
CA VAL A 270 -6.58 -4.98 -7.38
C VAL A 270 -7.68 -4.27 -6.61
N LEU A 271 -7.28 -3.38 -5.71
CA LEU A 271 -8.16 -2.53 -4.91
C LEU A 271 -8.25 -1.17 -5.62
N VAL A 272 -9.43 -0.79 -6.09
CA VAL A 272 -9.63 0.52 -6.72
C VAL A 272 -10.44 1.40 -5.78
N ILE A 273 -9.92 2.58 -5.50
CA ILE A 273 -10.56 3.60 -4.68
C ILE A 273 -10.94 4.76 -5.60
N GLU A 274 -12.19 5.19 -5.53
CA GLU A 274 -12.74 6.27 -6.36
C GLU A 274 -13.52 7.26 -5.47
N TYR A 275 -13.47 8.55 -5.82
CA TYR A 275 -14.08 9.63 -5.02
C TYR A 275 -15.29 10.36 -5.66
N PRO A 276 -16.11 9.76 -6.55
CA PRO A 276 -17.25 10.46 -7.12
C PRO A 276 -18.36 10.69 -6.09
N LYS A 277 -18.78 11.95 -5.94
CA LYS A 277 -19.88 12.34 -5.04
C LYS A 277 -21.26 12.21 -5.67
N ASN A 278 -21.37 12.28 -7.00
CA ASN A 278 -22.68 12.22 -7.66
C ASN A 278 -23.02 10.84 -8.20
N ALA A 279 -24.30 10.46 -8.11
CA ALA A 279 -24.80 9.14 -8.51
C ALA A 279 -24.48 8.75 -9.97
N LYS A 280 -24.41 9.73 -10.89
CA LYS A 280 -24.06 9.47 -12.29
C LYS A 280 -22.62 8.97 -12.43
N ARG A 281 -21.69 9.52 -11.63
CA ARG A 281 -20.28 9.13 -11.64
C ARG A 281 -20.06 7.85 -10.86
N GLN A 282 -20.74 7.67 -9.73
CA GLN A 282 -20.74 6.40 -8.99
C GLN A 282 -21.20 5.24 -9.88
N ALA A 283 -22.35 5.36 -10.54
CA ALA A 283 -22.83 4.34 -11.48
C ALA A 283 -21.89 4.12 -12.68
N TYR A 284 -21.18 5.16 -13.11
CA TYR A 284 -20.17 5.03 -14.17
C TYR A 284 -18.98 4.18 -13.71
N VAL A 285 -18.39 4.48 -12.55
CA VAL A 285 -17.21 3.74 -12.05
C VAL A 285 -17.55 2.29 -11.72
N THR A 286 -18.71 2.03 -11.08
CA THR A 286 -19.21 0.65 -10.85
C THR A 286 -19.30 -0.13 -12.15
N LYS A 287 -19.87 0.48 -13.20
CA LYS A 287 -19.98 -0.17 -14.51
C LYS A 287 -18.61 -0.38 -15.19
N GLN A 288 -17.63 0.51 -14.98
CA GLN A 288 -16.30 0.33 -15.56
C GLN A 288 -15.55 -0.82 -14.89
N THR A 289 -15.69 -0.98 -13.57
CA THR A 289 -14.97 -2.02 -12.80
C THR A 289 -15.51 -3.42 -13.06
N GLU A 290 -16.79 -3.58 -13.43
CA GLU A 290 -17.39 -4.88 -13.82
C GLU A 290 -16.61 -5.62 -14.92
N ALA A 291 -15.86 -4.90 -15.76
CA ALA A 291 -15.08 -5.49 -16.85
C ALA A 291 -13.77 -6.15 -16.38
N TYR A 292 -13.40 -6.02 -15.11
CA TYR A 292 -12.10 -6.41 -14.57
C TYR A 292 -12.25 -7.13 -13.21
N PRO A 293 -11.28 -7.96 -12.80
CA PRO A 293 -11.28 -8.61 -11.48
C PRO A 293 -10.85 -7.62 -10.38
N ILE A 294 -11.57 -6.52 -10.25
CA ILE A 294 -11.31 -5.42 -9.31
C ILE A 294 -12.24 -5.52 -8.11
N THR A 295 -11.75 -5.13 -6.94
CA THR A 295 -12.60 -4.82 -5.79
C THR A 295 -12.66 -3.30 -5.67
N LEU A 296 -13.86 -2.72 -5.79
CA LEU A 296 -14.09 -1.28 -5.78
C LEU A 296 -14.45 -0.79 -4.38
N LEU A 297 -13.94 0.39 -4.03
CA LEU A 297 -14.41 1.23 -2.94
C LEU A 297 -14.72 2.62 -3.51
N ILE A 298 -15.95 3.09 -3.31
CA ILE A 298 -16.34 4.47 -3.54
C ILE A 298 -16.42 5.15 -2.18
N THR A 299 -15.64 6.19 -1.94
CA THR A 299 -15.57 6.85 -0.63
C THR A 299 -15.32 8.36 -0.74
N ASP A 300 -15.19 9.05 0.39
CA ASP A 300 -14.77 10.45 0.47
C ASP A 300 -13.24 10.60 0.42
N ARG A 301 -12.75 11.71 -0.13
CA ARG A 301 -11.31 11.96 -0.35
C ARG A 301 -10.53 12.11 0.96
N ASP A 302 -11.22 12.53 2.02
CA ASP A 302 -10.65 12.72 3.35
C ASP A 302 -10.51 11.36 4.09
N LEU A 303 -11.08 10.29 3.54
CA LEU A 303 -11.04 8.92 4.06
C LEU A 303 -11.57 8.83 5.50
N GLU A 304 -12.69 9.51 5.75
CA GLU A 304 -13.36 9.60 7.05
C GLU A 304 -14.47 8.55 7.22
N THR A 305 -14.92 7.91 6.13
CA THR A 305 -16.09 7.01 6.15
C THR A 305 -15.77 5.60 5.68
N LEU A 306 -16.65 4.65 6.01
CA LEU A 306 -16.58 3.26 5.54
C LEU A 306 -16.73 3.11 4.00
N GLY A 307 -17.18 4.15 3.31
CA GLY A 307 -17.53 4.16 1.88
C GLY A 307 -18.55 3.10 1.46
N GLU A 308 -18.62 2.85 0.16
CA GLU A 308 -19.39 1.78 -0.47
C GLU A 308 -18.43 0.83 -1.19
N SER A 309 -18.39 -0.43 -0.75
CA SER A 309 -17.56 -1.48 -1.36
C SER A 309 -18.39 -2.76 -1.47
N GLU A 310 -18.85 -3.03 -2.68
CA GLU A 310 -19.62 -4.22 -3.02
C GLU A 310 -19.11 -4.82 -4.34
N LYS A 311 -19.33 -6.12 -4.49
CA LYS A 311 -19.26 -6.83 -5.77
C LYS A 311 -20.66 -7.29 -6.15
#